data_AF-A0A0M6YC87-F1
#
_entry.id   AF-A0A0M6YC87-F1
#
_cell.length_a   1.000
_cell.length_b   1.000
_cell.length_c   1.000
_cell.angle_alpha   90.00
_cell.angle_beta   90.00
_cell.angle_gamma   90.00
#
_symmetry.space_group_name_H-M   'P 1'
#
loop_
_entity.id
_entity.type
_entity.pdbx_description
1 polymer ?
#
loop_
_entity_poly.entity_id
_entity_poly.type
_entity_poly.pdbx_seq_one_letter_code
_entity_poly.pdbx_strand_id
1 'polypeptide(L)'
;MMKKSAKTSEQRPICEHTIQRMEDANVMFKGQIPTAGGVELVWLSVHEMPRYLEHRAEFAAEYYGVTLQQYREWLETDGTPRCSATTKAGKPCKNPAGDCVGVGIHEWVAFDGEFCWRHALDEWKP
;
A
#
# COMPACT_ATOMS: atom_id res chain seq x y z
N MET A 1 -16.95 -30.64 36.44
CA MET A 1 -16.36 -29.35 36.02
C MET A 1 -17.02 -28.90 34.73
N MET A 2 -17.89 -27.88 34.79
CA MET A 2 -18.59 -27.34 33.61
C MET A 2 -17.70 -26.30 32.91
N LYS A 3 -17.39 -26.51 31.62
CA LYS A 3 -16.72 -25.52 30.78
C LYS A 3 -17.71 -24.41 30.46
N LYS A 4 -17.46 -23.18 30.92
CA LYS A 4 -18.22 -22.00 30.48
C LYS A 4 -17.81 -21.70 29.03
N SER A 5 -18.74 -21.87 28.10
CA SER A 5 -18.58 -21.45 26.71
C SER A 5 -18.51 -19.91 26.68
N ALA A 6 -17.46 -19.36 26.09
CA ALA A 6 -17.33 -17.92 25.87
C ALA A 6 -18.44 -17.48 24.90
N LYS A 7 -19.31 -16.56 25.32
CA LYS A 7 -20.29 -15.94 24.44
C LYS A 7 -19.53 -15.03 23.48
N THR A 8 -19.50 -15.39 22.21
CA THR A 8 -19.16 -14.47 21.12
C THR A 8 -20.17 -13.33 21.18
N SER A 9 -19.74 -12.11 21.54
CA SER A 9 -20.66 -10.97 21.54
C SER A 9 -21.01 -10.66 20.09
N GLU A 10 -22.26 -10.91 19.72
CA GLU A 10 -22.81 -10.49 18.44
C GLU A 10 -22.75 -8.95 18.40
N GLN A 11 -21.81 -8.42 17.64
CA GLN A 11 -21.66 -6.97 17.47
C GLN A 11 -22.90 -6.47 16.74
N ARG A 12 -23.71 -5.66 17.42
CA ARG A 12 -24.85 -5.00 16.77
C ARG A 12 -24.30 -3.96 15.80
N PRO A 13 -24.80 -3.91 14.54
CA PRO A 13 -24.40 -2.87 13.60
C PRO A 13 -24.75 -1.49 14.18
N ILE A 14 -23.87 -0.52 13.97
CA ILE A 14 -24.14 0.88 14.30
C ILE A 14 -25.27 1.35 13.38
N CYS A 15 -26.30 1.99 13.94
CA CYS A 15 -27.42 2.47 13.13
C CYS A 15 -27.04 3.73 12.32
N GLU A 16 -27.66 3.90 11.16
CA GLU A 16 -27.42 5.01 10.22
C GLU A 16 -27.54 6.39 10.87
N HIS A 17 -28.51 6.58 11.77
CA HIS A 17 -28.66 7.82 12.53
C HIS A 17 -27.43 8.15 13.39
N THR A 18 -26.73 7.15 13.93
CA THR A 18 -25.51 7.36 14.70
C THR A 18 -24.34 7.75 13.78
N ILE A 19 -24.24 7.10 12.62
CA ILE A 19 -23.25 7.43 11.58
C ILE A 19 -23.42 8.89 11.14
N GLN A 20 -24.65 9.29 10.77
CA GLN A 20 -24.94 10.67 10.36
C GLN A 20 -24.55 11.69 11.43
N ARG A 21 -24.86 11.42 12.71
CA ARG A 21 -24.48 12.33 13.81
C ARG A 21 -22.97 12.43 14.01
N MET A 22 -22.22 11.38 13.73
CA MET A 22 -20.75 11.43 13.74
C MET A 22 -20.24 12.33 12.62
N GLU A 23 -20.83 12.24 11.43
CA GLU A 23 -20.48 13.13 10.31
C GLU A 23 -20.80 14.59 10.56
N ASP A 24 -22.02 14.88 11.02
CA ASP A 24 -22.46 16.24 11.34
C ASP A 24 -21.56 16.89 12.41
N ALA A 25 -20.95 16.07 13.26
CA ALA A 25 -20.01 16.49 14.29
C ALA A 25 -18.53 16.49 13.83
N ASN A 26 -18.25 16.23 12.54
CA ASN A 26 -16.89 16.09 11.98
C ASN A 26 -16.02 15.07 12.75
N VAL A 27 -16.62 13.97 13.21
CA VAL A 27 -15.88 12.89 13.84
C VAL A 27 -15.10 12.14 12.77
N MET A 28 -13.78 12.17 12.91
CA MET A 28 -12.84 11.48 12.03
C MET A 28 -12.14 10.34 12.77
N PHE A 29 -11.88 9.26 12.06
CA PHE A 29 -11.09 8.13 12.53
C PHE A 29 -9.66 8.24 12.03
N LYS A 30 -8.73 7.64 12.77
CA LYS A 30 -7.33 7.57 12.36
C LYS A 30 -6.98 6.12 12.02
N GLY A 31 -6.70 5.89 10.74
CA GLY A 31 -6.21 4.61 10.22
C GLY A 31 -4.70 4.57 10.14
N GLN A 32 -4.16 3.37 10.03
CA GLN A 32 -2.78 3.09 9.66
C GLN A 32 -2.79 2.36 8.32
N ILE A 33 -1.96 2.80 7.38
CA ILE A 33 -1.68 2.05 6.15
C ILE A 33 -0.19 1.66 6.14
N PRO A 34 0.16 0.44 5.73
CA PRO A 34 1.56 0.07 5.55
C PRO A 34 2.26 0.95 4.52
N THR A 35 3.53 1.26 4.78
CA THR A 35 4.44 1.90 3.83
C THR A 35 5.69 1.06 3.64
N ALA A 36 6.45 1.30 2.58
CA ALA A 36 7.86 0.93 2.58
C ALA A 36 8.53 1.53 3.82
N GLY A 37 9.19 0.71 4.63
CA GLY A 37 9.82 1.13 5.87
C GLY A 37 8.92 1.44 7.08
N GLY A 38 7.59 1.21 7.04
CA GLY A 38 6.76 1.45 8.23
C GLY A 38 5.25 1.56 8.02
N VAL A 39 4.66 2.59 8.63
CA VAL A 39 3.23 2.88 8.57
C VAL A 39 3.00 4.38 8.43
N GLU A 40 1.99 4.76 7.65
CA GLU A 40 1.48 6.11 7.54
C GLU A 40 0.11 6.20 8.22
N LEU A 41 -0.18 7.37 8.79
CA LEU A 41 -1.45 7.62 9.47
C LEU A 41 -2.37 8.43 8.56
N VAL A 42 -3.56 7.89 8.30
CA VAL A 42 -4.56 8.50 7.43
C VAL A 42 -5.82 8.86 8.22
N TRP A 43 -6.48 9.94 7.83
CA TRP A 43 -7.79 10.31 8.36
C TRP A 43 -8.86 9.61 7.54
N LEU A 44 -9.80 8.97 8.21
CA LEU A 44 -10.89 8.21 7.62
C LEU A 44 -12.22 8.79 8.10
N SER A 45 -13.11 9.07 7.16
CA SER A 45 -14.51 9.29 7.47
C SER A 45 -15.17 7.98 7.93
N VAL A 46 -16.32 8.09 8.57
CA VAL A 46 -17.10 6.93 9.00
C VAL A 46 -17.52 6.03 7.83
N HIS A 47 -17.72 6.59 6.64
CA HIS A 47 -18.08 5.84 5.42
C HIS A 47 -16.90 5.10 4.78
N GLU A 48 -15.68 5.57 5.01
CA GLU A 48 -14.48 4.88 4.54
C GLU A 48 -14.11 3.68 5.42
N MET A 49 -14.59 3.65 6.67
CA MET A 49 -14.24 2.62 7.64
C MET A 49 -14.54 1.18 7.19
N PRO A 50 -15.74 0.84 6.67
CA PRO A 50 -16.01 -0.53 6.22
C PRO A 50 -15.01 -0.98 5.16
N ARG A 51 -14.77 -0.12 4.17
CA ARG A 51 -13.84 -0.40 3.08
C ARG A 51 -12.40 -0.52 3.57
N TYR A 52 -11.96 0.38 4.44
CA TYR A 52 -10.63 0.32 5.04
C TYR A 52 -10.40 -0.97 5.85
N LEU A 53 -11.44 -1.47 6.53
CA LEU A 53 -11.37 -2.71 7.33
C LEU A 53 -11.36 -3.97 6.46
N GLU A 54 -12.14 -4.00 5.38
CA GLU A 54 -12.28 -5.19 4.51
C GLU A 54 -11.23 -5.25 3.40
N HIS A 55 -10.83 -4.10 2.87
CA HIS A 55 -10.01 -3.95 1.66
C HIS A 55 -8.88 -2.93 1.87
N ARG A 56 -8.06 -3.14 2.90
CA ARG A 56 -7.06 -2.17 3.36
C ARG A 56 -5.98 -1.85 2.31
N ALA A 57 -5.57 -2.83 1.52
CA ALA A 57 -4.53 -2.64 0.50
C ALA A 57 -5.08 -1.88 -0.71
N GLU A 58 -6.31 -2.18 -1.12
CA GLU A 58 -7.04 -1.47 -2.16
C GLU A 58 -7.30 -0.02 -1.73
N PHE A 59 -7.73 0.19 -0.49
CA PHE A 59 -7.87 1.52 0.11
C PHE A 59 -6.55 2.30 0.06
N ALA A 60 -5.44 1.69 0.49
CA ALA A 60 -4.14 2.35 0.49
C ALA A 60 -3.64 2.68 -0.93
N ALA A 61 -3.83 1.77 -1.90
CA ALA A 61 -3.49 2.03 -3.29
C ALA A 61 -4.24 3.25 -3.84
N GLU A 62 -5.54 3.35 -3.55
CA GLU A 62 -6.34 4.52 -3.94
C GLU A 62 -5.97 5.80 -3.19
N TYR A 63 -5.64 5.70 -1.91
CA TYR A 63 -5.12 6.82 -1.12
C TYR A 63 -3.88 7.44 -1.77
N TYR A 64 -2.98 6.59 -2.29
CA TYR A 64 -1.80 7.02 -3.05
C TYR A 64 -2.05 7.23 -4.54
N GLY A 65 -3.26 7.02 -5.07
CA GLY A 65 -3.56 7.17 -6.49
C GLY A 65 -2.76 6.24 -7.41
N VAL A 66 -2.42 5.03 -6.95
CA VAL A 66 -1.68 4.01 -7.71
C VAL A 66 -2.51 2.75 -7.90
N THR A 67 -2.04 1.84 -8.75
CA THR A 67 -2.65 0.51 -8.85
C THR A 67 -2.35 -0.35 -7.61
N LEU A 68 -3.24 -1.30 -7.29
CA LEU A 68 -3.02 -2.27 -6.21
C LEU A 68 -1.71 -3.07 -6.40
N GLN A 69 -1.36 -3.37 -7.65
CA GLN A 69 -0.12 -4.09 -7.97
C GLN A 69 1.11 -3.24 -7.62
N GLN A 70 1.15 -1.97 -8.04
CA GLN A 70 2.24 -1.05 -7.69
C GLN A 70 2.38 -0.88 -6.18
N TYR A 71 1.26 -0.74 -5.46
CA TYR A 71 1.29 -0.66 -3.99
C TYR A 71 1.89 -1.91 -3.35
N ARG A 72 1.50 -3.11 -3.81
CA ARG A 72 2.04 -4.38 -3.29
C ARG A 72 3.54 -4.52 -3.59
N GLU A 73 3.96 -4.26 -4.82
CA GLU A 73 5.36 -4.36 -5.21
C GLU A 73 6.24 -3.34 -4.49
N TRP A 74 5.73 -2.13 -4.26
CA TRP A 74 6.40 -1.12 -3.47
C TRP A 74 6.66 -1.60 -2.03
N LEU A 75 5.69 -2.24 -1.39
CA LEU A 75 5.87 -2.85 -0.06
C LEU A 75 6.85 -4.03 -0.10
N GLU A 76 6.70 -4.94 -1.08
CA GLU A 76 7.55 -6.13 -1.21
C GLU A 76 9.02 -5.79 -1.48
N THR A 77 9.27 -4.66 -2.13
CA THR A 77 10.62 -4.18 -2.44
C THR A 77 11.16 -3.21 -1.40
N ASP A 78 10.42 -2.98 -0.31
CA ASP A 78 10.74 -1.99 0.72
C ASP A 78 11.12 -0.63 0.09
N GLY A 79 10.31 -0.19 -0.86
CA GLY A 79 10.51 1.08 -1.57
C GLY A 79 11.70 1.11 -2.52
N THR A 80 12.27 -0.04 -2.89
CA THR A 80 13.40 -0.11 -3.82
C THR A 80 12.92 -0.47 -5.23
N PRO A 81 12.87 0.48 -6.18
CA PRO A 81 12.44 0.19 -7.56
C PRO A 81 13.40 -0.80 -8.22
N ARG A 82 12.87 -1.69 -9.08
CA ARG A 82 13.66 -2.76 -9.71
C ARG A 82 13.96 -2.42 -11.16
N CYS A 83 15.16 -2.78 -11.59
CA CYS A 83 15.55 -2.63 -13.00
C CYS A 83 14.64 -3.44 -13.92
N SER A 84 14.13 -2.80 -14.98
CA SER A 84 13.19 -3.41 -15.94
C SER A 84 13.82 -4.38 -16.94
N ALA A 85 15.16 -4.47 -17.00
CA ALA A 85 15.85 -5.36 -17.93
C ALA A 85 15.82 -6.83 -17.48
N THR A 86 15.96 -7.73 -18.45
CA THR A 86 16.25 -9.14 -18.22
C THR A 86 17.75 -9.41 -18.30
N THR A 87 18.24 -10.23 -17.37
CA THR A 87 19.61 -10.77 -17.43
C THR A 87 19.82 -11.61 -18.69
N LYS A 88 21.09 -11.84 -19.07
CA LYS A 88 21.46 -12.76 -20.18
C LYS A 88 20.90 -14.18 -20.04
N ALA A 89 20.52 -14.59 -18.83
CA ALA A 89 19.88 -15.87 -18.55
C ALA A 89 18.34 -15.83 -18.69
N GLY A 90 17.75 -14.74 -19.20
CA GLY A 90 16.31 -14.56 -19.37
C GLY A 90 15.52 -14.31 -18.09
N LYS A 91 16.20 -14.06 -16.95
CA LYS A 91 15.56 -13.78 -15.65
C LYS A 91 15.47 -12.26 -15.42
N PRO A 92 14.43 -11.74 -14.73
CA PRO A 92 14.36 -10.33 -14.35
C PRO A 92 15.58 -9.89 -13.56
N CYS A 93 16.09 -8.69 -13.84
CA CYS A 93 17.16 -8.11 -13.05
C CYS A 93 16.66 -7.79 -11.63
N LYS A 94 17.49 -8.06 -10.62
CA LYS A 94 17.17 -7.77 -9.21
C LYS A 94 17.84 -6.51 -8.68
N ASN A 95 18.69 -5.87 -9.48
CA ASN A 95 19.34 -4.64 -9.09
C ASN A 95 18.31 -3.50 -8.98
N PRO A 96 18.56 -2.51 -8.12
CA PRO A 96 17.75 -1.30 -8.10
C PRO A 96 17.78 -0.59 -9.45
N ALA A 97 16.66 0.00 -9.86
CA ALA A 97 16.66 0.99 -10.93
C ALA A 97 17.32 2.28 -10.42
N GLY A 98 18.24 2.85 -11.19
CA GLY A 98 19.09 3.96 -10.73
C GLY A 98 19.91 3.61 -9.48
N ASP A 99 20.09 4.61 -8.61
CA ASP A 99 20.76 4.50 -7.29
C ASP A 99 19.77 4.73 -6.12
N CYS A 100 18.46 4.51 -6.36
CA CYS A 100 17.41 4.79 -5.38
C CYS A 100 17.06 3.57 -4.52
N VAL A 101 16.92 3.80 -3.20
CA VAL A 101 16.54 2.78 -2.20
C VAL A 101 15.58 3.40 -1.20
N GLY A 102 14.49 2.69 -0.87
CA GLY A 102 13.55 3.11 0.17
C GLY A 102 12.80 4.41 -0.16
N VAL A 103 12.47 4.63 -1.43
CA VAL A 103 11.77 5.84 -1.88
C VAL A 103 10.26 5.76 -1.65
N GLY A 104 9.61 6.92 -1.59
CA GLY A 104 8.15 7.02 -1.49
C GLY A 104 7.46 6.45 -2.73
N ILE A 105 6.21 6.02 -2.60
CA ILE A 105 5.52 5.27 -3.67
C ILE A 105 5.41 6.01 -5.01
N HIS A 106 5.19 7.33 -5.00
CA HIS A 106 5.12 8.11 -6.24
C HIS A 106 6.47 8.18 -6.96
N GLU A 107 7.54 8.32 -6.19
CA GLU A 107 8.90 8.27 -6.73
C GLU A 107 9.22 6.86 -7.23
N TRP A 108 8.86 5.82 -6.47
CA TRP A 108 9.02 4.43 -6.86
C TRP A 108 8.33 4.12 -8.20
N VAL A 109 7.09 4.59 -8.38
CA VAL A 109 6.34 4.43 -9.65
C VAL A 109 6.99 5.20 -10.80
N ALA A 110 7.62 6.34 -10.52
CA ALA A 110 8.33 7.11 -11.55
C ALA A 110 9.58 6.40 -12.10
N PHE A 111 10.09 5.37 -11.40
CA PHE A 111 11.17 4.49 -11.87
C PHE A 111 10.68 3.29 -12.70
N ASP A 112 9.38 3.18 -12.99
CA ASP A 112 8.89 2.14 -13.88
C ASP A 112 9.51 2.27 -15.28
N GLY A 113 10.07 1.17 -15.78
CA GLY A 113 10.82 1.15 -17.04
C GLY A 113 12.30 1.52 -16.92
N GLU A 114 12.76 2.01 -15.76
CA GLU A 114 14.14 2.44 -15.58
C GLU A 114 15.13 1.28 -15.39
N PHE A 115 16.41 1.57 -15.66
CA PHE A 115 17.47 0.56 -15.63
C PHE A 115 18.43 0.76 -14.47
N CYS A 116 19.04 -0.34 -14.02
CA CYS A 116 20.21 -0.25 -13.14
C CYS A 116 21.43 0.24 -13.92
N TRP A 117 22.44 0.74 -13.21
CA TRP A 117 23.70 1.20 -13.79
C TRP A 117 24.40 0.18 -14.72
N ARG A 118 24.15 -1.13 -14.56
CA ARG A 118 24.69 -2.14 -15.48
C ARG A 118 23.96 -2.16 -16.82
N HIS A 119 22.63 -2.09 -16.79
CA HIS A 119 21.80 -2.21 -17.99
C HIS A 119 21.57 -0.86 -18.69
N ALA A 120 21.69 0.26 -17.98
CA ALA A 120 21.66 1.60 -18.57
C ALA A 120 22.78 1.81 -19.60
N LEU A 121 23.93 1.14 -19.42
CA LEU A 121 25.05 1.18 -20.37
C LEU A 121 24.85 0.25 -21.57
N ASP A 122 24.03 -0.81 -21.44
CA ASP A 122 23.76 -1.77 -22.51
C ASP A 122 22.69 -1.23 -23.49
N GLU A 123 21.77 -0.40 -23.01
CA GLU A 123 20.70 0.26 -23.80
C GLU A 123 21.20 1.52 -24.53
N TRP A 124 22.31 2.14 -24.08
CA TRP A 124 22.90 3.31 -24.74
C TRP A 124 23.55 2.91 -26.07
N LYS A 125 22.90 3.26 -27.18
CA LYS A 125 23.52 3.29 -28.52
C LYS A 125 23.70 4.76 -28.94
N PRO A 126 24.91 5.20 -29.31
CA PRO A 126 25.14 6.54 -29.83
C PRO A 126 24.41 6.80 -31.16
#